data_AF-A0A7J7WU80-F1
#
_entry.id   AF-A0A7J7WU80-F1
#
_cell.length_a   1.000
_cell.length_b   1.000
_cell.length_c   1.000
_cell.angle_alpha   90.00
_cell.angle_beta   90.00
_cell.angle_gamma   90.00
#
_symmetry.space_group_name_H-M   'P 1'
#
loop_
_entity.id
_entity.type
_entity.pdbx_description
1 polymer ?
#
loop_
_entity_poly.entity_id
_entity_poly.type
_entity_poly.pdbx_seq_one_letter_code
_entity_poly.pdbx_strand_id
1 'polypeptide(L)' 'MDAPGSASWSGRAPAPAESAPASVTLAQLLQLVQQGRELPGLEKRQIAATHGEPTASRLPRRPKPWEATGSAEAPAPPP' A
#
# COMPACT_ATOMS: atom_id res chain seq x y z
N MET A 1 -24.12 9.61 30.28
CA MET A 1 -22.64 9.45 30.29
C MET A 1 -22.40 8.12 29.62
N ASP A 2 -22.38 8.15 28.29
CA ASP A 2 -22.54 6.97 27.45
C ASP A 2 -21.22 6.77 26.72
N ALA A 3 -20.50 5.71 27.08
CA ALA A 3 -19.24 5.34 26.44
C ALA A 3 -19.52 4.67 25.08
N PRO A 4 -18.92 5.11 23.96
CA PRO A 4 -19.14 4.45 22.69
C PRO A 4 -18.36 3.13 22.63
N GLY A 5 -19.06 2.11 22.12
CA GLY A 5 -18.69 0.72 22.11
C GLY A 5 -17.30 0.43 21.57
N SER A 6 -16.61 -0.47 22.27
CA SER A 6 -15.40 -1.13 21.82
C SER A 6 -15.71 -1.94 20.57
N ALA A 7 -15.42 -1.39 19.38
CA ALA A 7 -15.50 -2.12 18.12
C ALA A 7 -14.46 -3.25 18.12
N SER A 8 -14.93 -4.46 18.44
CA SER A 8 -14.15 -5.70 18.34
C SER A 8 -13.82 -5.95 16.88
N TRP A 9 -12.59 -5.64 16.47
CA TRP A 9 -12.08 -5.96 15.14
C TRP A 9 -11.71 -7.45 15.10
N SER A 10 -12.72 -8.30 15.03
CA SER A 10 -12.53 -9.73 14.72
C SER A 10 -12.33 -9.89 13.21
N GLY A 11 -11.21 -9.38 12.70
CA GLY A 11 -10.73 -9.69 11.36
C GLY A 11 -10.18 -11.11 11.37
N ARG A 12 -11.06 -12.11 11.18
CA ARG A 12 -10.61 -13.49 10.95
C ARG A 12 -9.78 -13.51 9.67
N ALA A 13 -8.47 -13.72 9.82
CA ALA A 13 -7.61 -13.99 8.68
C ALA A 13 -8.11 -15.27 7.99
N PRO A 14 -8.37 -15.27 6.66
CA PRO A 14 -8.67 -16.50 5.96
C PRO A 14 -7.48 -17.45 6.11
N ALA A 15 -7.78 -18.70 6.45
CA ALA A 15 -6.77 -19.75 6.53
C ALA A 15 -6.02 -19.87 5.20
N PRO A 16 -4.70 -20.15 5.19
CA PRO A 16 -3.96 -20.30 3.95
C PRO A 16 -4.57 -21.46 3.17
N ALA A 17 -5.20 -21.16 2.03
CA ALA A 17 -5.57 -22.18 1.07
C ALA A 17 -4.28 -22.88 0.63
N GLU A 18 -4.29 -24.21 0.58
CA GLU A 18 -3.17 -25.02 0.09
C GLU A 18 -2.75 -24.48 -1.30
N SER A 19 -1.65 -23.72 -1.32
CA SER A 19 -1.30 -22.90 -2.48
C SER A 19 -0.50 -23.74 -3.46
N ALA A 20 -0.94 -23.74 -4.72
CA ALA A 20 -0.11 -24.19 -5.83
C ALA A 20 1.27 -23.48 -5.78
N PRO A 21 2.35 -24.08 -6.31
CA PRO A 21 3.65 -23.42 -6.34
C PRO A 21 3.51 -22.02 -6.94
N ALA A 22 3.89 -21.00 -6.17
CA ALA A 22 3.75 -19.59 -6.51
C ALA A 22 4.73 -19.11 -7.61
N SER A 23 5.48 -20.04 -8.20
CA SER A 23 6.47 -19.80 -9.23
C SER A 23 6.19 -20.67 -10.46
N VAL A 24 6.25 -20.03 -11.63
CA VAL A 24 6.10 -20.68 -12.93
C VAL A 24 7.34 -20.40 -13.78
N THR A 25 7.60 -21.26 -14.75
CA THR A 25 8.64 -21.01 -15.76
C THR A 25 8.17 -19.94 -16.76
N LEU A 26 9.11 -19.31 -17.47
CA LEU A 26 8.79 -18.34 -18.52
C LEU A 26 7.89 -18.93 -19.61
N ALA A 27 8.16 -20.17 -20.04
CA ALA A 27 7.34 -20.84 -21.06
C ALA A 27 5.89 -21.02 -20.60
N GLN A 28 5.69 -21.44 -19.35
CA GLN A 28 4.36 -21.58 -18.77
C GLN A 28 3.63 -20.24 -18.64
N LEU A 29 4.34 -19.17 -18.25
CA LEU A 29 3.78 -17.83 -18.18
C LEU A 29 3.26 -17.38 -19.56
N LEU A 30 4.04 -17.58 -20.62
CA LEU A 30 3.63 -17.22 -21.98
C LEU A 30 2.38 -17.99 -22.43
N GLN A 31 2.29 -19.29 -22.11
CA GLN A 31 1.09 -20.09 -22.40
C GLN A 31 -0.13 -19.56 -21.65
N LEU A 32 0.00 -19.23 -20.36
CA LEU A 32 -1.10 -18.69 -19.56
C LEU A 32 -1.59 -17.34 -20.11
N VAL A 33 -0.67 -16.45 -20.47
CA VAL A 33 -0.98 -15.15 -21.10
C VAL A 33 -1.75 -15.36 -22.40
N GLN A 34 -1.26 -16.26 -23.27
CA GLN A 34 -1.90 -16.51 -24.56
C GLN A 34 -3.31 -17.08 -24.43
N GLN A 35 -3.56 -17.87 -23.37
CA GLN A 35 -4.85 -18.46 -23.06
C GLN A 35 -5.76 -17.54 -22.23
N GLY A 36 -5.28 -16.37 -21.81
CA GLY A 36 -6.02 -15.47 -20.91
C GLY A 36 -6.31 -16.09 -19.54
N ARG A 37 -5.46 -17.02 -19.08
CA ARG A 37 -5.61 -17.69 -17.79
C ARG A 37 -4.81 -16.99 -16.70
N GLU A 38 -5.32 -17.06 -15.47
CA GLU A 38 -4.68 -16.44 -14.31
C GLU A 38 -3.44 -17.21 -13.84
N LEU A 39 -2.54 -16.50 -13.18
CA LEU A 39 -1.32 -17.09 -12.63
C LEU A 39 -1.65 -17.94 -11.39
N PRO A 40 -1.16 -19.19 -11.30
CA PRO A 40 -1.28 -20.00 -10.10
C PRO A 40 -0.67 -19.30 -8.88
N GLY A 41 -1.33 -19.41 -7.72
CA GLY A 41 -0.87 -18.78 -6.49
C GLY A 41 -1.05 -17.25 -6.43
N LEU A 42 -1.70 -16.64 -7.44
CA LEU A 42 -1.98 -15.22 -7.42
C LEU A 42 -3.10 -14.89 -6.42
N GLU A 43 -2.74 -14.21 -5.34
CA GLU A 43 -3.71 -13.73 -4.35
C GLU A 43 -4.44 -12.48 -4.84
N LYS A 44 -5.76 -12.61 -5.07
CA LYS A 44 -6.65 -11.46 -5.27
C LYS A 44 -7.02 -10.85 -3.93
N ARG A 45 -6.37 -9.76 -3.57
CA ARG A 45 -6.73 -8.99 -2.38
C ARG A 45 -8.10 -8.33 -2.59
N GLN A 46 -8.99 -8.49 -1.63
CA GLN A 46 -10.27 -7.79 -1.58
C GLN A 46 -10.02 -6.35 -1.13
N ILE A 47 -9.59 -5.51 -2.07
CA ILE A 47 -9.34 -4.09 -1.81
C ILE A 47 -10.67 -3.35 -1.97
N ALA A 48 -11.25 -2.93 -0.85
CA ALA A 48 -12.39 -2.02 -0.81
C ALA A 48 -11.91 -0.64 -0.36
N ALA A 49 -12.53 0.42 -0.90
CA ALA A 49 -12.32 1.75 -0.36
C ALA A 49 -12.80 1.77 1.09
N THR A 50 -11.91 2.13 2.02
CA THR A 50 -12.26 2.22 3.44
C THR A 50 -13.16 3.41 3.76
N HIS A 51 -13.34 4.34 2.79
CA HIS A 51 -14.12 5.58 2.90
C HIS A 51 -13.82 6.44 4.15
N GLY A 52 -12.65 6.26 4.75
CA GLY A 52 -12.18 7.11 5.85
C GLY A 52 -11.72 8.47 5.35
N GLU A 53 -11.69 9.46 6.24
CA GLU A 53 -11.10 10.77 5.96
C GLU A 53 -9.66 10.59 5.43
N PRO A 54 -9.25 11.29 4.35
CA PRO A 54 -7.89 11.21 3.83
C PRO A 54 -6.92 11.81 4.85
N THR A 55 -6.35 10.98 5.72
CA THR A 55 -5.49 11.43 6.82
C THR A 55 -4.14 11.92 6.33
N ALA A 56 -3.63 11.38 5.22
CA ALA A 56 -2.26 11.63 4.78
C ALA A 56 -1.97 13.10 4.40
N SER A 57 -2.96 13.83 3.89
CA SER A 57 -2.81 15.25 3.54
C SER A 57 -2.93 16.20 4.74
N ARG A 58 -3.56 15.75 5.83
CA ARG A 58 -3.68 16.52 7.08
C ARG A 58 -2.47 16.34 8.01
N LEU A 59 -1.64 15.31 7.77
CA LEU A 59 -0.42 15.13 8.54
C LEU A 59 0.62 16.18 8.13
N PRO A 60 1.30 16.83 9.09
CA PRO A 60 2.40 17.73 8.77
C PRO A 60 3.48 16.95 8.00
N ARG A 61 3.85 17.46 6.82
CA ARG A 61 4.87 16.83 5.97
C ARG A 61 6.21 16.84 6.70
N ARG A 62 6.82 15.68 6.88
CA ARG A 62 8.23 15.59 7.25
C ARG A 62 9.09 15.83 6.01
N PRO A 63 10.00 16.82 6.02
CA PRO A 63 10.88 17.05 4.89
C PRO A 63 11.77 15.82 4.68
N LYS A 64 11.96 15.46 3.42
CA LYS A 64 12.89 14.43 2.99
C LYS A 64 14.32 14.89 3.29
N PRO A 65 15.26 13.95 3.52
CA PRO A 65 16.63 14.31 3.91
C PRO A 65 17.37 15.16 2.87
N TRP A 66 16.99 15.08 1.59
CA TRP A 66 17.56 15.93 0.53
C TRP A 66 16.96 17.35 0.46
N GLU A 67 15.92 17.66 1.25
CA GLU A 67 15.34 19.01 1.32
C GLU A 67 16.07 19.91 2.33
N ALA A 68 16.92 19.35 3.19
CA ALA A 68 17.63 20.09 4.24
C ALA A 68 18.83 20.91 3.72
N THR A 69 19.32 20.66 2.51
CA THR A 69 20.52 21.29 1.95
C THR A 69 20.26 22.62 1.22
N GLY A 70 19.00 23.08 1.17
CA GLY A 70 18.58 24.24 0.37
C GLY A 70 18.44 25.57 1.11
N SER A 71 18.52 25.61 2.45
CA SER A 71 18.53 26.89 3.20
C SER A 71 19.94 27.45 3.28
N ALA A 72 20.54 27.75 2.12
CA ALA A 72 21.57 28.76 2.07
C ALA A 72 20.85 30.11 2.18
N GLU A 73 20.90 30.70 3.38
CA GLU A 73 20.63 32.11 3.64
C GLU A 73 21.15 32.94 2.46
N ALA A 74 20.25 33.51 1.66
CA ALA A 74 20.64 34.50 0.67
C ALA A 74 21.09 35.74 1.45
N PRO A 75 22.35 36.21 1.31
CA PRO A 75 22.78 37.41 2.01
C PRO A 75 21.93 38.59 1.52
N ALA A 76 21.43 39.39 2.46
CA ALA A 76 20.60 40.57 2.18
C ALA A 76 21.30 41.49 1.16
N PRO A 77 20.55 42.10 0.21
CA PRO A 77 21.14 43.01 -0.76
C PRO A 77 21.74 44.23 -0.05
N PRO A 78 22.89 44.75 -0.51
CA PRO A 78 23.52 45.93 0.08
C PRO A 78 22.64 47.19 -0.09
N PRO A 79 22.85 48.23 0.74
CA PRO A 79 22.05 49.45 0.75
C PRO A 79 22.16 50.27 -0.54
#